data_AF-A0A0V0RZX2-F1
#
_entry.id   AF-A0A0V0RZX2-F1
#
_cell.length_a   1.000
_cell.length_b   1.000
_cell.length_c   1.000
_cell.angle_alpha   90.00
_cell.angle_beta   90.00
_cell.angle_gamma   90.00
#
_symmetry.space_group_name_H-M   'P 1'
#
loop_
_entity.id
_entity.type
_entity.pdbx_description
1 polymer ?
#
loop_
_entity_poly.entity_id
_entity_poly.type
_entity_poly.pdbx_seq_one_letter_code
_entity_poly.pdbx_strand_id
1 'polypeptide(L)'
;MGSSSTDEKMGKKREDENDIIYVGNYSSMNGVALYLNSGYGSIRVSTNVEHDFDCLLKWMMSLQANVTHIELNELTSGRAFIDALRVIDSNYFNDAWMEVFKDANYEQSEWRLRANVLRKILKSVLKYNEEICNNVISKNILPNVMVIARDGSKEEIIKFIRIVVAAAVNGPGKDGMIKNIFDLEKSVQHTLMLTIQGLEFEGDNIGELEVECKSAVVGGIVGDRVV
;
A
#
# COMPACT_ATOMS: atom_id res chain seq x y z
N MET A 1 17.27 15.22 -74.28
CA MET A 1 18.70 15.00 -74.03
C MET A 1 19.00 15.44 -72.61
N GLY A 2 19.58 14.57 -71.79
CA GLY A 2 20.04 14.89 -70.43
C GLY A 2 19.41 14.03 -69.33
N SER A 3 19.81 12.77 -69.25
CA SER A 3 19.55 11.83 -68.15
C SER A 3 20.63 11.98 -67.07
N SER A 4 20.30 11.83 -65.77
CA SER A 4 21.03 10.99 -64.79
C SER A 4 20.41 11.03 -63.39
N SER A 5 20.09 9.83 -62.88
CA SER A 5 20.09 9.35 -61.47
C SER A 5 21.34 9.80 -60.66
N THR A 6 21.45 9.74 -59.33
CA THR A 6 20.75 9.08 -58.20
C THR A 6 21.24 9.70 -56.87
N ASP A 7 20.65 9.26 -55.75
CA ASP A 7 21.17 9.25 -54.36
C ASP A 7 20.54 10.22 -53.35
N GLU A 8 19.42 9.75 -52.79
CA GLU A 8 19.33 9.31 -51.39
C GLU A 8 20.13 10.11 -50.34
N LYS A 9 19.44 11.02 -49.64
CA LYS A 9 19.75 11.29 -48.22
C LYS A 9 18.47 11.36 -47.38
N MET A 10 18.32 10.28 -46.65
CA MET A 10 17.50 10.02 -45.48
C MET A 10 17.69 11.12 -44.42
N GLY A 11 16.79 12.10 -44.41
CA GLY A 11 16.65 13.05 -43.32
C GLY A 11 15.74 12.48 -42.25
N LYS A 12 16.32 11.74 -41.29
CA LYS A 12 15.68 11.36 -40.02
C LYS A 12 15.11 12.62 -39.36
N LYS A 13 13.82 12.86 -39.53
CA LYS A 13 13.10 13.82 -38.69
C LYS A 13 12.82 13.07 -37.40
N ARG A 14 13.64 13.38 -36.40
CA ARG A 14 13.58 12.88 -35.03
C ARG A 14 12.13 12.75 -34.60
N GLU A 15 11.71 11.52 -34.41
CA GLU A 15 10.49 11.18 -33.70
C GLU A 15 10.63 11.70 -32.27
N ASP A 16 9.60 12.39 -31.82
CA ASP A 16 9.51 12.92 -30.48
C ASP A 16 9.43 11.73 -29.50
N GLU A 17 10.60 11.31 -28.96
CA GLU A 17 10.77 10.25 -27.94
C GLU A 17 10.12 10.58 -26.56
N ASN A 18 9.09 11.43 -26.53
CA ASN A 18 8.31 11.71 -25.33
C ASN A 18 6.84 11.29 -25.44
N ASP A 19 6.40 10.76 -26.59
CA ASP A 19 5.13 10.06 -26.71
C ASP A 19 5.34 8.55 -26.52
N ILE A 20 5.97 8.15 -25.40
CA ILE A 20 5.71 6.81 -24.89
C ILE A 20 4.25 6.83 -24.43
N ILE A 21 3.40 6.37 -25.34
CA ILE A 21 2.06 5.89 -25.08
C ILE A 21 2.20 4.77 -24.03
N TYR A 22 2.26 5.15 -22.76
CA TYR A 22 2.20 4.24 -21.64
C TYR A 22 0.75 3.79 -21.45
N VAL A 23 0.28 2.94 -22.36
CA VAL A 23 -0.90 2.09 -22.14
C VAL A 23 -0.42 0.85 -21.38
N GLY A 24 0.22 1.09 -20.22
CA GLY A 24 0.44 0.07 -19.21
C GLY A 24 -0.80 0.07 -18.32
N ASN A 25 -1.34 -1.10 -18.02
CA ASN A 25 -2.52 -1.21 -17.16
C ASN A 25 -2.10 -0.89 -15.70
N TYR A 26 -2.02 0.40 -15.35
CA TYR A 26 -1.74 0.91 -13.99
C TYR A 26 -2.88 0.64 -13.00
N SER A 27 -3.90 -0.09 -13.44
CA SER A 27 -5.13 -0.36 -12.70
C SER A 27 -4.94 -1.25 -11.47
N SER A 28 -3.74 -1.74 -11.17
CA SER A 28 -3.46 -2.58 -10.00
C SER A 28 -2.09 -2.30 -9.40
N MET A 29 -1.91 -2.66 -8.12
CA MET A 29 -0.61 -2.67 -7.42
C MET A 29 0.52 -3.24 -8.29
N ASN A 30 0.27 -4.36 -8.96
CA ASN A 30 1.19 -5.02 -9.88
C ASN A 30 1.70 -4.09 -10.98
N GLY A 31 0.83 -3.27 -11.59
CA GLY A 31 1.22 -2.34 -12.65
C GLY A 31 2.17 -1.24 -12.14
N VAL A 32 1.91 -0.74 -10.93
CA VAL A 32 2.73 0.30 -10.27
C VAL A 32 4.09 -0.27 -9.85
N ALA A 33 4.08 -1.44 -9.22
CA ALA A 33 5.28 -2.15 -8.79
C ALA A 33 6.21 -2.51 -9.98
N LEU A 34 5.66 -3.06 -11.06
CA LEU A 34 6.43 -3.41 -12.26
C LEU A 34 7.01 -2.17 -12.95
N TYR A 35 6.25 -1.08 -13.04
CA TYR A 35 6.74 0.16 -13.64
C TYR A 35 7.92 0.73 -12.87
N LEU A 36 7.78 0.85 -11.54
CA LEU A 36 8.87 1.34 -10.71
C LEU A 36 10.08 0.40 -10.83
N ASN A 37 9.89 -0.92 -10.78
CA ASN A 37 10.98 -1.91 -10.87
C ASN A 37 11.75 -1.85 -12.21
N SER A 38 11.11 -1.45 -13.31
CA SER A 38 11.82 -1.27 -14.60
C SER A 38 12.90 -0.17 -14.55
N GLY A 39 12.76 0.81 -13.65
CA GLY A 39 13.73 1.90 -13.43
C GLY A 39 14.73 1.66 -12.30
N TYR A 40 14.48 0.67 -11.43
CA TYR A 40 15.32 0.31 -10.29
C TYR A 40 15.73 -1.16 -10.43
N GLY A 41 16.94 -1.45 -10.94
CA GLY A 41 17.39 -2.83 -11.18
C GLY A 41 17.23 -3.77 -9.96
N SER A 42 17.13 -5.08 -10.24
CA SER A 42 16.82 -6.20 -9.32
C SER A 42 17.01 -5.95 -7.81
N ILE A 43 15.90 -6.08 -7.08
CA ILE A 43 15.67 -5.59 -5.72
C ILE A 43 16.29 -6.47 -4.63
N ARG A 44 16.89 -5.79 -3.64
CA ARG A 44 16.97 -6.26 -2.25
C ARG A 44 15.97 -5.47 -1.41
N VAL A 45 15.21 -6.16 -0.55
CA VAL A 45 14.39 -5.52 0.49
C VAL A 45 15.24 -4.48 1.23
N SER A 46 14.77 -3.25 1.34
CA SER A 46 15.43 -2.22 2.15
C SER A 46 15.44 -2.70 3.59
N THR A 47 16.63 -2.86 4.18
CA THR A 47 16.80 -3.38 5.54
C THR A 47 16.92 -2.26 6.59
N ASN A 48 16.65 -1.02 6.20
CA ASN A 48 16.86 0.15 7.06
C ASN A 48 15.52 0.79 7.46
N VAL A 49 15.06 0.44 8.66
CA VAL A 49 13.82 0.94 9.28
C VAL A 49 13.76 2.47 9.29
N GLU A 50 14.87 3.16 9.56
CA GLU A 50 14.91 4.62 9.60
C GLU A 50 14.67 5.22 8.22
N HIS A 51 15.36 4.71 7.21
CA HIS A 51 15.19 5.16 5.83
C HIS A 51 13.77 4.92 5.31
N ASP A 52 13.21 3.73 5.59
CA ASP A 52 11.88 3.37 5.11
C ASP A 52 10.80 4.18 5.82
N PHE A 53 10.97 4.41 7.13
CA PHE A 53 10.12 5.31 7.90
C PHE A 53 10.12 6.72 7.31
N ASP A 54 11.30 7.31 7.06
CA ASP A 54 11.42 8.67 6.52
C ASP A 54 10.79 8.78 5.12
N CYS A 55 11.02 7.78 4.25
CA CYS A 55 10.43 7.77 2.92
C CYS A 55 8.90 7.67 2.97
N LEU A 56 8.36 6.79 3.81
CA LEU A 56 6.92 6.62 3.97
C LEU A 56 6.26 7.83 4.64
N LEU A 57 6.96 8.53 5.54
CA LEU A 57 6.49 9.81 6.08
C LEU A 57 6.46 10.90 5.01
N LYS A 58 7.50 11.02 4.17
CA LYS A 58 7.49 11.96 3.04
C LYS A 58 6.30 11.73 2.11
N TRP A 59 5.96 10.46 1.85
CA TRP A 59 4.75 10.12 1.09
C TRP A 59 3.46 10.51 1.82
N MET A 60 3.32 10.25 3.12
CA MET A 60 2.14 10.69 3.87
C MET A 60 1.98 12.23 3.83
N MET A 61 3.09 12.97 3.91
CA MET A 61 3.08 14.43 3.80
C MET A 61 2.64 14.90 2.41
N SER A 62 3.02 14.20 1.34
CA SER A 62 2.65 14.58 -0.03
C SER A 62 1.16 14.48 -0.34
N LEU A 63 0.39 13.78 0.50
CA LEU A 63 -1.07 13.75 0.43
C LEU A 63 -1.70 15.11 0.79
N GLN A 64 -0.97 16.00 1.48
CA GLN A 64 -1.50 17.26 1.98
C GLN A 64 -0.58 18.43 1.59
N ALA A 65 -1.10 19.35 0.77
CA ALA A 65 -0.29 20.43 0.16
C ALA A 65 0.44 21.36 1.15
N ASN A 66 -0.01 21.45 2.41
CA ASN A 66 0.53 22.38 3.42
C ASN A 66 1.20 21.70 4.61
N VAL A 67 1.44 20.38 4.55
CA VAL A 67 2.09 19.64 5.65
C VAL A 67 3.56 19.46 5.34
N THR A 68 4.41 20.11 6.14
CA THR A 68 5.88 20.01 6.00
C THR A 68 6.52 19.06 7.00
N HIS A 69 5.77 18.59 7.99
CA HIS A 69 6.22 17.68 9.02
C HIS A 69 5.04 16.94 9.63
N ILE A 70 5.25 15.68 10.02
CA ILE A 70 4.30 14.87 10.80
C ILE A 70 5.02 14.48 12.08
N GLU A 71 4.51 14.91 13.23
CA GLU A 71 5.09 14.54 14.51
C GLU A 71 4.73 13.10 14.91
N LEU A 72 5.62 12.46 15.68
CA LEU A 72 5.34 11.13 16.24
C LEU A 72 4.04 11.11 17.07
N ASN A 73 3.69 12.23 17.72
CA ASN A 73 2.44 12.35 18.46
C ASN A 73 1.20 12.24 17.55
N GLU A 74 1.28 12.69 16.31
CA GLU A 74 0.17 12.62 15.34
C GLU A 74 -0.02 11.21 14.79
N LEU A 75 1.08 10.48 14.62
CA LEU A 75 1.07 9.06 14.25
C LEU A 75 0.53 8.21 15.42
N THR A 76 1.06 8.41 16.63
CA THR A 76 0.66 7.62 17.80
C THR A 76 -0.75 7.92 18.29
N SER A 77 -1.27 9.13 18.08
CA SER A 77 -2.68 9.48 18.35
C SER A 77 -3.64 9.04 17.25
N GLY A 78 -3.13 8.71 16.07
CA GLY A 78 -3.93 8.30 14.91
C GLY A 78 -4.41 9.43 14.01
N ARG A 79 -4.17 10.70 14.36
CA ARG A 79 -4.60 11.87 13.57
C ARG A 79 -4.05 11.84 12.14
N ALA A 80 -2.74 11.62 12.00
CA ALA A 80 -2.10 11.57 10.68
C ALA A 80 -2.70 10.49 9.76
N PHE A 81 -3.08 9.34 10.32
CA PHE A 81 -3.74 8.27 9.55
C PHE A 81 -5.17 8.63 9.17
N ILE A 82 -5.93 9.27 10.07
CA ILE A 82 -7.27 9.76 9.77
C ILE A 82 -7.21 10.73 8.60
N ASP A 83 -6.35 11.74 8.68
CA ASP A 83 -6.24 12.77 7.64
C ASP A 83 -5.83 12.17 6.29
N ALA A 84 -4.85 11.25 6.28
CA ALA A 84 -4.44 10.54 5.08
C ALA A 84 -5.61 9.74 4.45
N LEU A 85 -6.37 8.99 5.25
CA LEU A 85 -7.49 8.19 4.74
C LEU A 85 -8.62 9.06 4.15
N ARG A 86 -8.90 10.22 4.77
CA ARG A 86 -9.88 11.17 4.24
C ARG A 86 -9.46 11.80 2.92
N VAL A 87 -8.15 11.99 2.70
CA VAL A 87 -7.62 12.39 1.38
C VAL A 87 -7.73 11.24 0.37
N ILE A 88 -7.46 10.01 0.79
CA ILE A 88 -7.51 8.82 -0.08
C ILE A 88 -8.90 8.59 -0.65
N ASP A 89 -9.92 8.60 0.20
CA ASP A 89 -11.31 8.47 -0.24
C ASP A 89 -12.25 9.16 0.75
N SER A 90 -12.53 10.44 0.50
CA SER A 90 -13.46 11.23 1.31
C SER A 90 -14.92 10.75 1.23
N ASN A 91 -15.29 9.93 0.24
CA ASN A 91 -16.64 9.38 0.17
C ASN A 91 -16.82 8.25 1.18
N TYR A 92 -15.81 7.38 1.34
CA TYR A 92 -15.82 6.31 2.33
C TYR A 92 -15.44 6.83 3.73
N PHE A 93 -14.32 7.54 3.85
CA PHE A 93 -13.83 8.13 5.09
C PHE A 93 -14.43 9.53 5.30
N ASN A 94 -15.75 9.58 5.36
CA ASN A 94 -16.54 10.82 5.47
C ASN A 94 -16.79 11.22 6.93
N ASP A 95 -17.59 12.26 7.14
CA ASP A 95 -17.93 12.75 8.48
C ASP A 95 -18.75 11.72 9.30
N ALA A 96 -19.53 10.86 8.65
CA ALA A 96 -20.23 9.77 9.35
C ALA A 96 -19.26 8.69 9.85
N TRP A 97 -18.16 8.43 9.14
CA TRP A 97 -17.08 7.59 9.66
C TRP A 97 -16.39 8.22 10.88
N MET A 98 -16.29 9.56 10.93
CA MET A 98 -15.70 10.26 12.07
C MET A 98 -16.48 10.06 13.38
N GLU A 99 -17.77 9.74 13.32
CA GLU A 99 -18.59 9.38 14.50
C GLU A 99 -18.06 8.15 15.24
N VAL A 100 -17.28 7.29 14.58
CA VAL A 100 -16.59 6.16 15.23
C VAL A 100 -15.63 6.64 16.34
N PHE A 101 -15.17 7.90 16.24
CA PHE A 101 -14.21 8.50 17.16
C PHE A 101 -14.81 9.59 18.07
N LYS A 102 -16.12 9.79 18.09
CA LYS A 102 -16.77 10.85 18.90
C LYS A 102 -16.43 10.80 20.40
N ASP A 103 -16.21 9.59 20.93
CA ASP A 103 -15.83 9.37 22.33
C ASP A 103 -14.30 9.33 22.53
N ALA A 104 -13.51 9.57 21.49
CA ALA A 104 -12.06 9.60 21.58
C ALA A 104 -11.62 10.91 22.22
N ASN A 105 -10.93 10.81 23.36
CA ASN A 105 -10.30 11.95 24.00
C ASN A 105 -8.87 12.12 23.47
N TYR A 106 -8.69 13.03 22.52
CA TYR A 106 -7.41 13.28 21.85
C TYR A 106 -6.42 14.14 22.66
N GLU A 107 -6.86 14.74 23.76
CA GLU A 107 -6.05 15.60 24.64
C GLU A 107 -5.29 14.82 25.72
N GLN A 108 -5.72 13.59 26.03
CA GLN A 108 -5.08 12.77 27.07
C GLN A 108 -3.87 12.00 26.55
N SER A 109 -2.79 12.00 27.34
CA SER A 109 -1.55 11.26 27.08
C SER A 109 -1.66 9.74 27.32
N GLU A 110 -2.85 9.22 27.65
CA GLU A 110 -3.02 7.80 27.97
C GLU A 110 -2.94 6.94 26.68
N TRP A 111 -1.83 6.22 26.55
CA TRP A 111 -1.52 5.37 25.39
C TRP A 111 -2.61 4.31 25.12
N ARG A 112 -3.39 3.88 26.12
CA ARG A 112 -4.51 2.96 25.92
C ARG A 112 -5.65 3.56 25.09
N LEU A 113 -5.95 4.85 25.28
CA LEU A 113 -6.96 5.56 24.49
C LEU A 113 -6.47 5.72 23.04
N ARG A 114 -5.21 6.11 22.86
CA ARG A 114 -4.53 6.15 21.56
C ARG A 114 -4.59 4.80 20.84
N ALA A 115 -4.27 3.71 21.55
CA ALA A 115 -4.35 2.36 20.98
C ALA A 115 -5.78 1.97 20.58
N ASN A 116 -6.79 2.43 21.32
CA ASN A 116 -8.19 2.22 20.94
C ASN A 116 -8.57 2.95 19.65
N VAL A 117 -8.09 4.19 19.48
CA VAL A 117 -8.27 4.96 18.23
C VAL A 117 -7.57 4.26 17.07
N LEU A 118 -6.28 3.92 17.22
CA LEU A 118 -5.52 3.19 16.20
C LEU A 118 -6.18 1.86 15.80
N ARG A 119 -6.77 1.13 16.76
CA ARG A 119 -7.51 -0.10 16.48
C ARG A 119 -8.77 0.15 15.64
N LYS A 120 -9.49 1.23 15.90
CA LYS A 120 -10.67 1.63 15.12
C LYS A 120 -10.28 2.04 13.69
N ILE A 121 -9.20 2.80 13.54
CA ILE A 121 -8.63 3.17 12.22
C ILE A 121 -8.22 1.92 11.46
N LEU A 122 -7.42 1.03 12.08
CA LEU A 122 -6.92 -0.20 11.46
C LEU A 122 -8.08 -1.08 10.96
N LYS A 123 -9.11 -1.27 11.78
CA LYS A 123 -10.31 -2.02 11.36
C LYS A 123 -11.00 -1.38 10.16
N SER A 124 -11.10 -0.05 10.12
CA SER A 124 -11.77 0.67 9.04
C SER A 124 -11.00 0.56 7.73
N VAL A 125 -9.67 0.75 7.76
CA VAL A 125 -8.84 0.65 6.54
C VAL A 125 -8.70 -0.78 6.03
N LEU A 126 -8.69 -1.80 6.91
CA LEU A 126 -8.73 -3.20 6.50
C LEU A 126 -10.05 -3.53 5.79
N LYS A 127 -11.17 -3.10 6.37
CA LYS A 127 -12.51 -3.26 5.76
C LYS A 127 -12.60 -2.56 4.41
N TYR A 128 -12.06 -1.35 4.30
CA TYR A 128 -12.00 -0.61 3.04
C TYR A 128 -11.17 -1.35 1.98
N ASN A 129 -9.99 -1.86 2.35
CA ASN A 129 -9.17 -2.65 1.43
C ASN A 129 -9.89 -3.91 0.94
N GLU A 130 -10.57 -4.62 1.84
CA GLU A 130 -11.33 -5.81 1.48
C GLU A 130 -12.54 -5.50 0.58
N GLU A 131 -13.42 -4.57 0.99
CA GLU A 131 -14.72 -4.36 0.35
C GLU A 131 -14.68 -3.41 -0.85
N ILE A 132 -13.79 -2.42 -0.83
CA ILE A 132 -13.74 -1.37 -1.87
C ILE A 132 -12.58 -1.62 -2.82
N CYS A 133 -11.40 -1.94 -2.29
CA CYS A 133 -10.21 -2.20 -3.12
C CYS A 133 -10.15 -3.63 -3.67
N ASN A 134 -10.99 -4.55 -3.17
CA ASN A 134 -10.91 -5.99 -3.45
C ASN A 134 -9.50 -6.57 -3.16
N ASN A 135 -8.88 -6.11 -2.08
CA ASN A 135 -7.52 -6.49 -1.67
C ASN A 135 -7.52 -6.96 -0.20
N VAL A 136 -7.31 -8.25 0.03
CA VAL A 136 -7.30 -8.83 1.38
C VAL A 136 -5.89 -8.77 1.96
N ILE A 137 -5.70 -7.92 2.97
CA ILE A 137 -4.43 -7.77 3.66
C ILE A 137 -4.20 -8.95 4.61
N SER A 138 -3.07 -9.62 4.46
CA SER A 138 -2.68 -10.77 5.29
C SER A 138 -2.57 -10.42 6.77
N LYS A 139 -2.95 -11.35 7.65
CA LYS A 139 -2.87 -11.15 9.10
C LYS A 139 -1.44 -11.05 9.61
N ASN A 140 -0.48 -11.59 8.88
CA ASN A 140 0.93 -11.65 9.29
C ASN A 140 1.62 -10.28 9.29
N ILE A 141 1.02 -9.30 8.61
CA ILE A 141 1.60 -7.97 8.38
C ILE A 141 0.87 -6.87 9.14
N LEU A 142 -0.07 -7.26 10.02
CA LEU A 142 -0.85 -6.32 10.80
C LEU A 142 0.02 -5.63 11.87
N PRO A 143 -0.10 -4.31 12.02
CA PRO A 143 0.64 -3.58 13.03
C PRO A 143 0.13 -3.85 14.44
N ASN A 144 1.04 -3.93 15.40
CA ASN A 144 0.73 -3.94 16.82
C ASN A 144 0.46 -2.51 17.31
N VAL A 145 -0.81 -2.10 17.22
CA VAL A 145 -1.27 -0.75 17.62
C VAL A 145 -0.99 -0.39 19.08
N MET A 146 -0.79 -1.38 19.97
CA MET A 146 -0.43 -1.12 21.37
C MET A 146 1.01 -0.61 21.48
N VAL A 147 1.92 -1.21 20.70
CA VAL A 147 3.34 -0.81 20.65
C VAL A 147 3.47 0.55 19.97
N ILE A 148 2.70 0.83 18.91
CA ILE A 148 2.63 2.17 18.31
C ILE A 148 2.22 3.19 19.37
N ALA A 149 1.09 2.96 20.04
CA ALA A 149 0.54 3.95 20.97
C ALA A 149 1.43 4.23 22.18
N ARG A 150 2.11 3.20 22.70
CA ARG A 150 2.92 3.28 23.92
C ARG A 150 4.35 3.72 23.64
N ASP A 151 4.97 3.11 22.64
CA ASP A 151 6.42 3.18 22.42
C ASP A 151 6.77 3.98 21.14
N GLY A 152 5.79 4.24 20.27
CA GLY A 152 6.03 4.92 18.99
C GLY A 152 6.94 4.13 18.04
N SER A 153 6.91 2.79 18.11
CA SER A 153 7.75 1.93 17.26
C SER A 153 7.58 2.26 15.78
N LYS A 154 8.70 2.60 15.14
CA LYS A 154 8.75 2.91 13.71
C LYS A 154 8.42 1.69 12.87
N GLU A 155 8.85 0.49 13.27
CA GLU A 155 8.52 -0.76 12.56
C GLU A 155 7.02 -0.99 12.49
N GLU A 156 6.32 -0.80 13.60
CA GLU A 156 4.86 -0.98 13.65
C GLU A 156 4.12 0.16 12.94
N ILE A 157 4.64 1.39 12.99
CA ILE A 157 4.10 2.50 12.20
C ILE A 157 4.27 2.25 10.70
N ILE A 158 5.44 1.76 10.25
CA ILE A 158 5.69 1.39 8.85
C ILE A 158 4.63 0.39 8.40
N LYS A 159 4.40 -0.70 9.16
CA LYS A 159 3.35 -1.69 8.82
C LYS A 159 1.98 -1.03 8.67
N PHE A 160 1.64 -0.08 9.52
CA PHE A 160 0.39 0.67 9.40
C PHE A 160 0.35 1.51 8.11
N ILE A 161 1.42 2.28 7.82
CA ILE A 161 1.49 3.09 6.60
C ILE A 161 1.41 2.20 5.35
N ARG A 162 2.04 1.02 5.34
CA ARG A 162 1.95 0.06 4.23
C ARG A 162 0.49 -0.32 3.90
N ILE A 163 -0.36 -0.51 4.92
CA ILE A 163 -1.79 -0.80 4.72
C ILE A 163 -2.54 0.42 4.16
N VAL A 164 -2.15 1.63 4.56
CA VAL A 164 -2.71 2.89 4.02
C VAL A 164 -2.27 3.09 2.56
N VAL A 165 -1.02 2.74 2.21
CA VAL A 165 -0.54 2.72 0.82
C VAL A 165 -1.37 1.76 -0.03
N ALA A 166 -1.66 0.55 0.46
CA ALA A 166 -2.55 -0.38 -0.24
C ALA A 166 -3.94 0.21 -0.52
N ALA A 167 -4.51 0.95 0.45
CA ALA A 167 -5.78 1.65 0.24
C ALA A 167 -5.67 2.72 -0.85
N ALA A 168 -4.56 3.48 -0.86
CA ALA A 168 -4.33 4.56 -1.82
C ALA A 168 -4.18 4.05 -3.26
N VAL A 169 -3.42 2.97 -3.48
CA VAL A 169 -3.08 2.48 -4.83
C VAL A 169 -4.08 1.48 -5.42
N ASN A 170 -5.03 0.97 -4.63
CA ASN A 170 -6.11 0.11 -5.13
C ASN A 170 -7.50 0.75 -5.03
N GLY A 171 -7.65 1.85 -4.31
CA GLY A 171 -8.92 2.53 -4.14
C GLY A 171 -9.47 3.17 -5.43
N PRO A 172 -10.69 3.71 -5.40
CA PRO A 172 -11.31 4.35 -6.57
C PRO A 172 -10.51 5.55 -7.09
N GLY A 173 -9.79 6.26 -6.22
CA GLY A 173 -8.93 7.40 -6.55
C GLY A 173 -7.48 7.05 -6.91
N LYS A 174 -7.16 5.77 -7.15
CA LYS A 174 -5.78 5.29 -7.32
C LYS A 174 -4.96 6.00 -8.38
N ASP A 175 -5.56 6.39 -9.52
CA ASP A 175 -4.79 7.00 -10.62
C ASP A 175 -4.15 8.33 -10.19
N GLY A 176 -4.87 9.13 -9.39
CA GLY A 176 -4.34 10.37 -8.81
C GLY A 176 -3.24 10.10 -7.78
N MET A 177 -3.40 9.06 -6.97
CA MET A 177 -2.41 8.64 -5.97
C MET A 177 -1.12 8.13 -6.63
N ILE A 178 -1.25 7.30 -7.66
CA ILE A 178 -0.12 6.77 -8.43
C ILE A 178 0.64 7.90 -9.11
N LYS A 179 -0.07 8.87 -9.70
CA LYS A 179 0.56 10.06 -10.27
C LYS A 179 1.32 10.86 -9.20
N ASN A 180 0.73 11.08 -8.02
CA ASN A 180 1.42 11.76 -6.92
C ASN A 180 2.72 11.05 -6.53
N ILE A 181 2.73 9.72 -6.50
CA ILE A 181 3.94 8.93 -6.21
C ILE A 181 5.05 9.23 -7.25
N PHE A 182 4.72 9.36 -8.53
CA PHE A 182 5.70 9.66 -9.58
C PHE A 182 6.33 11.04 -9.49
N ASP A 183 5.69 11.97 -8.80
CA ASP A 183 6.23 13.31 -8.58
C ASP A 183 7.19 13.37 -7.35
N LEU A 184 7.34 12.27 -6.60
CA LEU A 184 8.21 12.19 -5.41
C LEU A 184 9.67 11.91 -5.75
N GLU A 185 10.55 12.09 -4.77
CA GLU A 185 11.96 11.72 -4.89
C GLU A 185 12.15 10.21 -5.16
N LYS A 186 13.20 9.86 -5.89
CA LYS A 186 13.48 8.47 -6.30
C LYS A 186 13.58 7.49 -5.14
N SER A 187 14.10 7.90 -3.98
CA SER A 187 14.16 7.04 -2.79
C SER A 187 12.77 6.69 -2.26
N VAL A 188 11.87 7.67 -2.24
CA VAL A 188 10.48 7.51 -1.80
C VAL A 188 9.71 6.60 -2.76
N GLN A 189 9.84 6.86 -4.07
CA GLN A 189 9.27 5.99 -5.11
C GLN A 189 9.74 4.54 -4.96
N HIS A 190 11.03 4.33 -4.75
CA HIS A 190 11.61 3.01 -4.57
C HIS A 190 11.10 2.31 -3.30
N THR A 191 11.05 3.00 -2.15
CA THR A 191 10.50 2.42 -0.91
C THR A 191 9.01 2.08 -1.05
N LEU A 192 8.23 2.89 -1.76
CA LEU A 192 6.81 2.62 -2.03
C LEU A 192 6.63 1.41 -2.95
N MET A 193 7.47 1.26 -3.97
CA MET A 193 7.48 0.05 -4.81
C MET A 193 7.74 -1.21 -3.98
N LEU A 194 8.75 -1.20 -3.12
CA LEU A 194 9.05 -2.33 -2.22
C LEU A 194 7.90 -2.63 -1.28
N THR A 195 7.27 -1.58 -0.75
CA THR A 195 6.08 -1.68 0.10
C THR A 195 4.95 -2.39 -0.63
N ILE A 196 4.65 -1.96 -1.86
CA ILE A 196 3.58 -2.50 -2.70
C ILE A 196 3.84 -3.98 -3.02
N GLN A 197 5.05 -4.30 -3.48
CA GLN A 197 5.44 -5.69 -3.77
C GLN A 197 5.38 -6.59 -2.54
N GLY A 198 5.87 -6.11 -1.39
CA GLY A 198 5.88 -6.89 -0.16
C GLY A 198 4.46 -7.29 0.28
N LEU A 199 3.45 -6.45 0.01
CA LEU A 199 2.05 -6.73 0.34
C LEU A 199 1.47 -7.88 -0.51
N GLU A 200 2.00 -8.10 -1.73
CA GLU A 200 1.58 -9.18 -2.63
C GLU A 200 2.13 -10.54 -2.17
N PHE A 201 3.44 -10.63 -1.92
CA PHE A 201 4.07 -11.88 -1.44
C PHE A 201 3.56 -12.34 -0.07
N GLU A 202 3.13 -11.40 0.77
CA GLU A 202 2.57 -11.69 2.09
C GLU A 202 1.09 -12.09 2.01
N GLY A 203 0.39 -11.76 0.92
CA GLY A 203 -1.02 -12.08 0.62
C GLY A 203 -1.24 -13.44 -0.05
N ASP A 204 -0.29 -13.93 -0.86
CA ASP A 204 -0.44 -15.17 -1.64
C ASP A 204 -0.29 -16.48 -0.82
N ASN A 205 0.07 -16.40 0.46
CA ASN A 205 0.24 -17.59 1.32
C ASN A 205 -1.07 -18.15 1.93
N ILE A 206 -2.24 -17.77 1.42
CA ILE A 206 -3.54 -18.30 1.87
C ILE A 206 -4.26 -19.09 0.76
N GLY A 207 -3.63 -19.31 -0.39
CA GLY A 207 -4.21 -20.05 -1.51
C GLY A 207 -3.93 -21.56 -1.57
N GLU A 208 -2.96 -22.08 -0.80
CA GLU A 208 -2.45 -23.45 -1.04
C GLU A 208 -2.30 -24.32 0.23
N LEU A 209 -3.00 -23.99 1.32
CA LEU A 209 -2.94 -24.78 2.57
C LEU A 209 -4.28 -25.24 3.13
N GLU A 210 -5.37 -25.16 2.37
CA GLU A 210 -6.70 -25.61 2.82
C GLU A 210 -7.28 -26.83 2.07
N VAL A 211 -6.47 -27.61 1.36
CA VAL A 211 -6.93 -28.88 0.73
C VAL A 211 -6.39 -30.15 1.40
N GLU A 212 -5.40 -30.08 2.29
CA GLU A 212 -4.81 -31.30 2.89
C GLU A 212 -5.25 -31.59 4.34
N CYS A 213 -6.52 -31.35 4.67
CA CYS A 213 -7.11 -31.83 5.93
C CYS A 213 -8.59 -32.24 5.81
N LYS A 214 -8.97 -32.95 4.73
CA LYS A 214 -10.27 -33.65 4.67
C LYS A 214 -10.28 -35.04 4.00
N SER A 215 -9.14 -35.69 3.77
CA SER A 215 -9.12 -37.10 3.30
C SER A 215 -8.69 -38.14 4.35
N ALA A 216 -8.39 -37.74 5.59
CA ALA A 216 -7.93 -38.68 6.64
C ALA A 216 -9.00 -39.12 7.66
N VAL A 217 -10.30 -38.84 7.44
CA VAL A 217 -11.38 -39.22 8.38
C VAL A 217 -12.55 -39.96 7.69
N VAL A 218 -12.25 -40.81 6.69
CA VAL A 218 -13.22 -41.83 6.21
C VAL A 218 -12.56 -43.23 6.11
N GLY A 219 -11.35 -43.40 6.64
CA GLY A 219 -10.65 -44.69 6.69
C GLY A 219 -10.68 -45.31 8.08
N GLY A 220 -11.86 -45.58 8.64
CA GLY A 220 -11.94 -46.26 9.93
C GLY A 220 -13.36 -46.51 10.40
N ILE A 221 -13.64 -47.79 10.65
CA ILE A 221 -14.83 -48.38 11.29
C ILE A 221 -15.96 -48.76 10.33
N VAL A 222 -15.90 -50.01 9.83
CA VAL A 222 -16.83 -51.15 10.09
C VAL A 222 -16.11 -52.35 9.46
N GLY A 223 -15.71 -53.44 10.11
CA GLY A 223 -16.31 -54.19 11.21
C GLY A 223 -16.47 -55.63 10.71
N ASP A 224 -15.63 -56.54 11.20
CA ASP A 224 -15.65 -57.97 10.91
C ASP A 224 -17.05 -58.60 11.06
N ARG A 225 -17.41 -59.49 10.13
CA ARG A 225 -18.14 -60.73 10.41
C ARG A 225 -17.94 -61.74 9.28
N VAL A 226 -17.04 -62.68 9.53
CA VAL A 226 -16.89 -63.95 8.80
C VAL A 226 -18.10 -64.83 9.11
N VAL A 227 -18.65 -65.46 8.06
CA VAL A 227 -19.51 -66.66 8.13
C VAL A 227 -18.62 -67.86 7.82
#